data_AF-A0A2N5S6K5-F1
#
_entry.id   AF-A0A2N5S6K5-F1
#
_cell.length_a   1.000
_cell.length_b   1.000
_cell.length_c   1.000
_cell.angle_alpha   90.00
_cell.angle_beta   90.00
_cell.angle_gamma   90.00
#
_symmetry.space_group_name_H-M   'P 1'
#
loop_
_entity.id
_entity.type
_entity.pdbx_description
1 polymer ?
#
loop_
_entity_poly.entity_id
_entity_poly.type
_entity_poly.pdbx_seq_one_letter_code
_entity_poly.pdbx_strand_id
1 'polypeptide(L)'
;MSFAKRMISSSLMALLLVSVELVSANWDPSTGHLHNYRPSQSWLSQHKSGERCFNDIQVAECAQNTRLSYPNVQVFATFQVNHADDNHHGCPYGTCCAYTSLPSPSDMEADFTNYHSFFWHNLGGISGPGTNPIANPRTGAFGYERSNGKFYEGKPDTTQEQVDHDSHYRGFSLPPAWPSVSYAFAKSEPVQPKCGTAEGENLDPGQSSGSYGNYKPAPASSYQAPPAKLTTSSGSYNS
;
A
#
# COMPACT_ATOMS: atom_id res chain seq x y z
N MET A 1 39.32 -53.02 4.78
CA MET A 1 38.01 -53.42 5.34
C MET A 1 37.39 -52.20 6.01
N SER A 2 36.16 -51.91 5.58
CA SER A 2 35.14 -50.98 6.11
C SER A 2 35.38 -50.31 7.48
N PHE A 3 35.09 -49.01 7.59
CA PHE A 3 33.88 -48.56 8.28
C PHE A 3 33.60 -47.09 7.94
N ALA A 4 32.56 -46.90 7.13
CA ALA A 4 31.96 -45.61 6.84
C ALA A 4 31.33 -45.01 8.11
N LYS A 5 31.57 -43.72 8.36
CA LYS A 5 30.70 -42.90 9.22
C LYS A 5 30.14 -41.76 8.38
N ARG A 6 28.86 -41.91 8.04
CA ARG A 6 27.98 -40.84 7.58
C ARG A 6 27.99 -39.74 8.64
N MET A 7 28.38 -38.52 8.29
CA MET A 7 27.97 -37.34 9.03
C MET A 7 26.75 -36.74 8.34
N ILE A 8 25.67 -36.70 9.10
CA ILE A 8 24.43 -36.01 8.81
C ILE A 8 24.78 -34.51 8.82
N SER A 9 24.80 -33.86 7.66
CA SER A 9 24.91 -32.40 7.60
C SER A 9 23.56 -31.83 8.03
N SER A 10 23.50 -31.43 9.29
CA SER A 10 22.34 -30.79 9.92
C SER A 10 22.05 -29.48 9.19
N SER A 11 20.91 -29.40 8.51
CA SER A 11 20.40 -28.16 7.94
C SER A 11 20.19 -27.15 9.07
N LEU A 12 21.12 -26.21 9.23
CA LEU A 12 20.86 -24.99 9.99
C LEU A 12 19.79 -24.21 9.24
N MET A 13 18.54 -24.38 9.67
CA MET A 13 17.45 -23.48 9.39
C MET A 13 17.80 -22.15 10.06
N ALA A 14 18.48 -21.27 9.31
CA ALA A 14 18.68 -19.90 9.72
C ALA A 14 17.30 -19.25 9.82
N LEU A 15 16.78 -19.11 11.05
CA LEU A 15 15.79 -18.09 11.33
C LEU A 15 16.44 -16.77 10.94
N LEU A 16 16.07 -16.22 9.78
CA LEU A 16 16.21 -14.79 9.54
C LEU A 16 15.35 -14.09 10.59
N LEU A 17 15.97 -13.77 11.72
CA LEU A 17 15.57 -12.66 12.55
C LEU A 17 15.87 -11.42 11.72
N VAL A 18 14.88 -10.98 10.94
CA VAL A 18 14.89 -9.66 10.32
C VAL A 18 15.09 -8.68 11.46
N SER A 19 16.21 -7.94 11.40
CA SER A 19 16.50 -6.83 12.28
C SER A 19 15.41 -5.77 12.07
N VAL A 20 14.33 -5.85 12.85
CA VAL A 20 13.28 -4.84 12.85
C VAL A 20 13.92 -3.62 13.50
N GLU A 21 14.45 -2.68 12.70
CA GLU A 21 14.37 -1.29 13.13
C GLU A 21 12.93 -1.11 13.59
N LEU A 22 12.71 -0.67 14.83
CA LEU A 22 11.39 -0.42 15.39
C LEU A 22 10.73 0.71 14.59
N VAL A 23 10.31 0.41 13.36
CA VAL A 23 9.36 1.16 12.59
C VAL A 23 8.07 0.97 13.35
N SER A 24 7.70 1.97 14.15
CA SER A 24 6.37 2.09 14.69
C SER A 24 5.43 2.27 13.51
N ALA A 25 5.02 1.16 12.89
CA ALA A 25 3.95 1.13 11.92
C ALA A 25 2.66 1.11 12.73
N ASN A 26 1.86 2.17 12.70
CA ASN A 26 0.57 2.15 13.39
C ASN A 26 -0.48 1.58 12.44
N TRP A 27 -1.30 0.66 12.95
CA TRP A 27 -2.41 0.10 12.18
C TRP A 27 -3.52 1.15 12.10
N ASP A 28 -3.37 2.03 11.12
CA ASP A 28 -4.19 3.20 10.81
C ASP A 28 -4.38 3.21 9.29
N PRO A 29 -5.41 2.51 8.79
CA PRO A 29 -5.64 2.37 7.36
C PRO A 29 -5.91 3.70 6.66
N SER A 30 -5.43 3.81 5.43
CA SER A 30 -5.73 4.94 4.58
C SER A 30 -7.24 5.08 4.36
N THR A 31 -7.70 6.31 4.55
CA THR A 31 -9.09 6.72 4.34
C THR A 31 -9.45 6.85 2.86
N GLY A 32 -8.45 6.96 1.98
CA GLY A 32 -8.66 7.00 0.54
C GLY A 32 -7.46 6.51 -0.26
N HIS A 33 -7.70 6.18 -1.53
CA HIS A 33 -6.69 5.67 -2.45
C HIS A 33 -6.87 6.20 -3.86
N LEU A 34 -5.81 6.11 -4.65
CA LEU A 34 -5.81 6.20 -6.10
C LEU A 34 -4.85 5.17 -6.67
N HIS A 35 -5.38 4.15 -7.33
CA HIS A 35 -4.55 3.22 -8.07
C HIS A 35 -4.02 3.86 -9.34
N ASN A 36 -2.84 3.42 -9.80
CA ASN A 36 -2.32 3.79 -11.11
C ASN A 36 -2.04 5.29 -11.25
N TYR A 37 -1.82 5.99 -10.13
CA TYR A 37 -1.49 7.40 -10.08
C TYR A 37 -0.35 7.66 -9.11
N ARG A 38 0.45 8.68 -9.45
CA ARG A 38 1.44 9.29 -8.55
C ARG A 38 1.47 10.81 -8.74
N PRO A 39 2.04 11.57 -7.80
CA PRO A 39 2.41 12.95 -8.05
C PRO A 39 3.44 13.07 -9.18
N SER A 40 3.44 14.21 -9.85
CA SER A 40 4.39 14.55 -10.90
C SER A 40 5.83 14.48 -10.40
N GLN A 41 6.76 14.26 -11.33
CA GLN A 41 8.18 14.18 -10.97
C GLN A 41 8.69 15.47 -10.30
N SER A 42 8.15 16.64 -10.67
CA SER A 42 8.47 17.90 -10.01
C SER A 42 7.99 17.92 -8.56
N TRP A 43 6.77 17.44 -8.28
CA TRP A 43 6.26 17.37 -6.92
C TRP A 43 7.11 16.44 -6.05
N LEU A 44 7.41 15.23 -6.56
CA LEU A 44 8.25 14.25 -5.86
C LEU A 44 9.63 14.83 -5.55
N SER A 45 10.25 15.52 -6.52
CA SER A 45 11.58 16.09 -6.34
C SER A 45 11.59 17.22 -5.31
N GLN A 46 10.53 18.01 -5.23
CA GLN A 46 10.36 19.08 -4.22
C GLN A 46 10.16 18.53 -2.81
N HIS A 47 9.53 17.36 -2.66
CA HIS A 47 9.16 16.80 -1.36
C HIS A 47 10.09 15.67 -0.89
N LYS A 48 11.11 15.33 -1.69
CA LYS A 48 12.07 14.25 -1.40
C LYS A 48 12.75 14.32 -0.03
N SER A 49 13.00 15.51 0.50
CA SER A 49 13.66 15.68 1.81
C SER A 49 12.72 15.46 3.00
N GLY A 50 11.39 15.51 2.77
CA GLY A 50 10.36 15.34 3.80
C GLY A 50 9.70 13.97 3.79
N GLU A 51 10.12 13.08 2.89
CA GLU A 51 9.54 11.74 2.75
C GLU A 51 10.31 10.71 3.60
N ARG A 52 9.61 9.64 4.00
CA ARG A 52 10.25 8.45 4.57
C ARG A 52 9.84 7.23 3.75
N CYS A 53 10.82 6.56 3.17
CA CYS A 53 10.58 5.42 2.28
C CYS A 53 10.96 4.07 2.93
N PHE A 54 10.20 3.04 2.57
CA PHE A 54 10.37 1.65 3.02
C PHE A 54 10.25 0.74 1.81
N ASN A 55 11.22 -0.15 1.62
CA ASN A 55 11.27 -1.09 0.50
C ASN A 55 10.75 -2.47 0.92
N ASP A 56 10.52 -3.32 -0.07
CA ASP A 56 10.17 -4.74 0.09
C ASP A 56 8.89 -4.96 0.92
N ILE A 57 7.95 -4.01 0.84
CA ILE A 57 6.66 -4.08 1.53
C ILE A 57 5.52 -4.28 0.54
N GLN A 58 4.42 -4.87 1.01
CA GLN A 58 3.23 -5.04 0.20
C GLN A 58 2.53 -3.69 0.01
N VAL A 59 1.83 -3.53 -1.12
CA VAL A 59 0.95 -2.38 -1.34
C VAL A 59 -0.13 -2.30 -0.25
N ALA A 60 -0.62 -3.45 0.21
CA ALA A 60 -1.55 -3.55 1.33
C ALA A 60 -0.92 -3.03 2.63
N GLU A 61 0.34 -3.34 2.89
CA GLU A 61 1.04 -2.85 4.09
C GLU A 61 1.23 -1.33 4.05
N CYS A 62 1.52 -0.76 2.88
CA CYS A 62 1.58 0.69 2.67
C CYS A 62 0.21 1.37 2.89
N ALA A 63 -0.87 0.72 2.45
CA ALA A 63 -2.21 1.26 2.55
C ALA A 63 -2.85 1.12 3.94
N GLN A 64 -2.46 0.10 4.72
CA GLN A 64 -3.09 -0.25 6.00
C GLN A 64 -2.39 0.38 7.22
N ASN A 65 -1.15 0.88 7.04
CA ASN A 65 -0.34 1.39 8.14
C ASN A 65 0.17 2.80 7.88
N THR A 66 0.24 3.62 8.93
CA THR A 66 1.06 4.83 8.93
C THR A 66 2.50 4.51 9.31
N ARG A 67 3.44 5.27 8.74
CA ARG A 67 4.90 5.10 8.92
C ARG A 67 5.60 6.33 9.51
N LEU A 68 4.87 7.43 9.56
CA LEU A 68 5.26 8.64 10.27
C LEU A 68 4.47 8.71 11.57
N SER A 69 4.92 9.57 12.47
CA SER A 69 4.31 9.78 13.77
C SER A 69 4.37 11.27 14.11
N TYR A 70 3.41 11.75 14.90
CA TYR A 70 3.43 13.11 15.44
C TYR A 70 4.82 13.52 15.97
N PRO A 71 5.31 14.75 15.67
CA PRO A 71 4.61 15.85 14.98
C PRO A 71 4.57 15.74 13.45
N ASN A 72 5.20 14.73 12.86
CA ASN A 72 5.23 14.52 11.40
C ASN A 72 4.05 13.64 11.00
N VAL A 73 2.86 14.22 10.93
CA VAL A 73 1.62 13.51 10.60
C VAL A 73 1.67 13.02 9.14
N GLN A 74 1.43 11.73 8.91
CA GLN A 74 1.31 11.18 7.57
C GLN A 74 -0.05 11.56 6.98
N VAL A 75 -0.03 12.31 5.88
CA VAL A 75 -1.26 12.69 5.16
C VAL A 75 -1.40 11.97 3.83
N PHE A 76 -0.28 11.47 3.30
CA PHE A 76 -0.17 10.93 1.96
C PHE A 76 0.94 9.88 1.88
N ALA A 77 0.77 8.89 1.02
CA ALA A 77 1.84 7.98 0.65
C ALA A 77 1.80 7.64 -0.85
N THR A 78 2.97 7.42 -1.44
CA THR A 78 3.12 6.76 -2.74
C THR A 78 3.60 5.33 -2.54
N PHE A 79 3.23 4.46 -3.46
CA PHE A 79 3.75 3.11 -3.57
C PHE A 79 4.27 2.89 -4.98
N GLN A 80 5.58 2.72 -5.12
CA GLN A 80 6.23 2.33 -6.38
C GLN A 80 6.33 0.81 -6.43
N VAL A 81 5.77 0.20 -7.47
CA VAL A 81 5.76 -1.25 -7.65
C VAL A 81 7.15 -1.75 -8.09
N ASN A 82 7.60 -2.85 -7.46
CA ASN A 82 8.71 -3.67 -7.93
C ASN A 82 8.18 -4.89 -8.68
N HIS A 83 8.16 -4.83 -10.01
CA HIS A 83 7.65 -5.91 -10.84
C HIS A 83 8.48 -7.22 -10.79
N ALA A 84 9.65 -7.21 -10.14
CA ALA A 84 10.40 -8.45 -9.90
C ALA A 84 9.67 -9.42 -8.95
N ASP A 85 8.72 -8.90 -8.16
CA ASP A 85 8.02 -9.63 -7.09
C ASP A 85 6.53 -9.86 -7.40
N ASP A 86 6.11 -9.63 -8.65
CA ASP A 86 4.70 -9.74 -9.06
C ASP A 86 4.10 -11.15 -8.90
N ASN A 87 4.94 -12.18 -8.80
CA ASN A 87 4.51 -13.57 -8.60
C ASN A 87 4.49 -14.01 -7.13
N HIS A 88 4.75 -13.11 -6.18
CA HIS A 88 4.73 -13.41 -4.76
C HIS A 88 3.34 -13.24 -4.14
N HIS A 89 3.02 -14.04 -3.12
CA HIS A 89 1.78 -13.87 -2.37
C HIS A 89 1.71 -12.49 -1.70
N GLY A 90 0.58 -11.80 -1.85
CA GLY A 90 0.39 -10.44 -1.31
C GLY A 90 0.95 -9.32 -2.17
N CYS A 91 1.43 -9.62 -3.37
CA CYS A 91 1.83 -8.63 -4.36
C CYS A 91 0.70 -7.61 -4.62
N PRO A 92 1.02 -6.43 -5.18
CA PRO A 92 2.36 -5.92 -5.48
C PRO A 92 3.25 -5.68 -4.26
N TYR A 93 4.55 -5.92 -4.42
CA TYR A 93 5.61 -5.47 -3.50
C TYR A 93 6.33 -4.27 -4.09
N GLY A 94 6.99 -3.48 -3.24
CA GLY A 94 7.75 -2.33 -3.72
C GLY A 94 8.12 -1.34 -2.62
N THR A 95 8.23 -0.08 -3.00
CA THR A 95 8.66 1.01 -2.14
C THR A 95 7.48 1.89 -1.76
N CYS A 96 7.16 1.99 -0.47
CA CYS A 96 6.20 2.98 0.05
C CYS A 96 6.96 4.20 0.56
N CYS A 97 6.63 5.39 0.08
CA CYS A 97 7.14 6.65 0.62
C CYS A 97 5.99 7.41 1.28
N ALA A 98 6.14 7.71 2.57
CA ALA A 98 5.17 8.46 3.35
C ALA A 98 5.54 9.95 3.40
N TYR A 99 4.54 10.82 3.36
CA TYR A 99 4.70 12.28 3.27
C TYR A 99 3.84 13.00 4.32
N THR A 100 4.37 14.12 4.81
CA THR A 100 3.64 15.11 5.61
C THR A 100 2.95 16.19 4.76
N SER A 101 3.18 16.17 3.45
CA SER A 101 2.58 17.07 2.47
C SER A 101 1.57 16.35 1.59
N LEU A 102 0.45 17.03 1.30
CA LEU A 102 -0.60 16.53 0.41
C LEU A 102 -0.41 17.11 -1.00
N PRO A 103 -0.27 16.29 -2.06
CA PRO A 103 -0.31 16.78 -3.44
C PRO A 103 -1.69 17.34 -3.78
N SER A 104 -1.78 18.28 -4.72
CA SER A 104 -3.08 18.69 -5.28
C SER A 104 -3.57 17.69 -6.34
N PRO A 105 -4.87 17.65 -6.68
CA PRO A 105 -5.35 16.82 -7.77
C PRO A 105 -4.62 17.05 -9.11
N SER A 106 -4.19 18.29 -9.39
CA SER A 106 -3.45 18.66 -10.60
C SER A 106 -2.01 18.14 -10.63
N ASP A 107 -1.44 17.84 -9.46
CA ASP A 107 -0.10 17.25 -9.36
C ASP A 107 -0.13 15.77 -9.77
N MET A 108 -1.29 15.12 -9.77
CA MET A 108 -1.38 13.68 -10.06
C MET A 108 -1.29 13.37 -11.55
N GLU A 109 -0.60 12.29 -11.86
CA GLU A 109 -0.35 11.76 -13.20
C GLU A 109 -0.57 10.26 -13.21
N ALA A 110 -1.20 9.76 -14.28
CA ALA A 110 -1.38 8.33 -14.46
C ALA A 110 -0.02 7.65 -14.65
N ASP A 111 0.18 6.54 -13.94
CA ASP A 111 1.32 5.67 -14.06
C ASP A 111 0.84 4.23 -13.84
N PHE A 112 0.21 3.71 -14.90
CA PHE A 112 -0.54 2.45 -14.87
C PHE A 112 0.36 1.29 -14.46
N THR A 113 -0.11 0.53 -13.47
CA THR A 113 0.57 -0.62 -12.82
C THR A 113 1.88 -0.35 -12.09
N ASN A 114 2.50 0.83 -12.25
CA ASN A 114 3.80 1.11 -11.63
C ASN A 114 3.67 1.87 -10.31
N TYR A 115 2.58 2.62 -10.11
CA TYR A 115 2.38 3.41 -8.90
C TYR A 115 0.95 3.39 -8.37
N HIS A 116 0.85 3.49 -7.05
CA HIS A 116 -0.41 3.73 -6.34
C HIS A 116 -0.21 4.83 -5.29
N SER A 117 -1.29 5.48 -4.90
CA SER A 117 -1.28 6.60 -3.95
C SER A 117 -2.35 6.40 -2.88
N PHE A 118 -2.03 6.76 -1.64
CA PHE A 118 -2.90 6.57 -0.46
C PHE A 118 -3.01 7.86 0.34
N PHE A 119 -4.17 8.09 0.94
CA PHE A 119 -4.56 9.34 1.60
C PHE A 119 -5.12 9.05 2.99
N TRP A 120 -4.69 9.81 3.98
CA TRP A 120 -5.18 9.73 5.36
C TRP A 120 -6.11 10.91 5.68
N HIS A 121 -6.85 10.78 6.78
CA HIS A 121 -7.72 11.83 7.32
C HIS A 121 -8.80 12.35 6.35
N ASN A 122 -9.27 11.52 5.43
CA ASN A 122 -10.25 11.84 4.38
C ASN A 122 -9.81 13.00 3.48
N LEU A 123 -8.50 13.15 3.25
CA LEU A 123 -7.94 14.29 2.51
C LEU A 123 -8.03 14.15 0.99
N GLY A 124 -8.27 12.96 0.46
CA GLY A 124 -8.37 12.76 -0.99
C GLY A 124 -8.60 11.30 -1.38
N GLY A 125 -8.72 11.08 -2.70
CA GLY A 125 -8.88 9.76 -3.28
C GLY A 125 -10.28 9.17 -3.19
N ILE A 126 -10.41 7.95 -3.68
CA ILE A 126 -11.59 7.11 -3.56
C ILE A 126 -11.62 6.54 -2.15
N SER A 127 -12.78 6.53 -1.49
CA SER A 127 -12.90 6.10 -0.09
C SER A 127 -12.40 4.67 0.15
N GLY A 128 -11.68 4.51 1.27
CA GLY A 128 -11.11 3.25 1.75
C GLY A 128 -9.67 3.01 1.27
N PRO A 129 -9.01 1.96 1.79
CA PRO A 129 -7.59 1.73 1.56
C PRO A 129 -7.25 1.20 0.17
N GLY A 130 -8.24 0.78 -0.61
CA GLY A 130 -8.04 0.30 -1.98
C GLY A 130 -7.07 -0.87 -2.06
N THR A 131 -7.09 -1.78 -1.10
CA THR A 131 -6.26 -2.98 -1.11
C THR A 131 -6.99 -4.10 -0.38
N ASN A 132 -6.63 -5.34 -0.68
CA ASN A 132 -6.93 -6.45 0.20
C ASN A 132 -6.19 -6.28 1.54
N PRO A 133 -6.53 -7.06 2.58
CA PRO A 133 -5.69 -7.14 3.77
C PRO A 133 -4.27 -7.59 3.44
N ILE A 134 -3.32 -7.27 4.33
CA ILE A 134 -1.94 -7.75 4.26
C ILE A 134 -1.95 -9.28 4.19
N ALA A 135 -1.16 -9.87 3.31
CA ALA A 135 -1.14 -11.31 3.10
C ALA A 135 0.16 -11.94 3.62
N ASN A 136 0.10 -13.19 4.08
CA ASN A 136 1.30 -13.95 4.38
C ASN A 136 2.08 -14.21 3.07
N PRO A 137 3.38 -13.87 2.98
CA PRO A 137 4.18 -14.03 1.77
C PRO A 137 4.36 -15.49 1.31
N ARG A 138 4.06 -16.47 2.17
CA ARG A 138 4.21 -17.90 1.87
C ARG A 138 2.90 -18.57 1.44
N THR A 139 1.77 -18.08 1.92
CA THR A 139 0.48 -18.79 1.78
C THR A 139 -0.62 -17.92 1.18
N GLY A 140 -0.39 -16.61 1.07
CA GLY A 140 -1.40 -15.62 0.71
C GLY A 140 -2.45 -15.39 1.78
N ALA A 141 -2.42 -16.09 2.92
CA ALA A 141 -3.42 -15.95 3.97
C ALA A 141 -3.51 -14.50 4.44
N PHE A 142 -4.72 -13.96 4.46
CA PHE A 142 -4.94 -12.60 4.95
C PHE A 142 -4.67 -12.49 6.44
N GLY A 143 -4.20 -11.32 6.81
CA GLY A 143 -3.88 -10.94 8.16
C GLY A 143 -3.81 -9.43 8.31
N TYR A 144 -3.18 -9.02 9.40
CA TYR A 144 -3.03 -7.62 9.78
C TYR A 144 -1.75 -7.45 10.59
N GLU A 145 -1.21 -6.25 10.58
CA GLU A 145 -0.15 -5.86 11.50
C GLU A 145 -0.75 -5.11 12.68
N ARG A 146 -0.16 -5.30 13.86
CA ARG A 146 -0.46 -4.43 15.01
C ARG A 146 0.58 -3.33 15.09
N SER A 147 0.35 -2.33 15.93
CA SER A 147 1.27 -1.18 16.11
C SER A 147 2.68 -1.53 16.61
N ASN A 148 2.96 -2.80 16.88
CA ASN A 148 4.30 -3.32 17.15
C ASN A 148 5.00 -3.87 15.90
N GLY A 149 4.43 -3.66 14.70
CA GLY A 149 4.97 -4.13 13.42
C GLY A 149 4.91 -5.64 13.22
N LYS A 150 4.19 -6.38 14.08
CA LYS A 150 4.07 -7.83 13.94
C LYS A 150 2.82 -8.21 13.16
N PHE A 151 3.01 -9.04 12.14
CA PHE A 151 1.94 -9.64 11.35
C PHE A 151 1.24 -10.79 12.10
N TYR A 152 -0.08 -10.86 11.94
CA TYR A 152 -0.94 -11.93 12.45
C TYR A 152 -1.90 -12.37 11.35
N GLU A 153 -1.93 -13.67 11.03
CA GLU A 153 -2.95 -14.23 10.14
C GLU A 153 -4.32 -14.24 10.81
N GLY A 154 -5.36 -14.11 9.98
CA GLY A 154 -6.74 -14.20 10.40
C GLY A 154 -7.46 -12.86 10.43
N LYS A 155 -8.65 -12.88 11.02
CA LYS A 155 -9.49 -11.68 11.11
C LYS A 155 -8.88 -10.68 12.11
N PRO A 156 -8.67 -9.41 11.74
CA PRO A 156 -8.33 -8.38 12.70
C PRO A 156 -9.43 -8.13 13.72
N ASP A 157 -9.03 -7.77 14.95
CA ASP A 157 -9.91 -7.13 15.93
C ASP A 157 -9.87 -5.61 15.67
N THR A 158 -10.82 -5.11 14.88
CA THR A 158 -10.89 -3.70 14.44
C THR A 158 -11.11 -2.72 15.59
N THR A 159 -11.39 -3.19 16.80
CA THR A 159 -11.42 -2.31 17.99
C THR A 159 -10.03 -1.85 18.43
N GLN A 160 -8.97 -2.47 17.90
CA GLN A 160 -7.57 -2.12 18.16
C GLN A 160 -6.96 -1.25 17.05
N GLU A 161 -7.73 -0.92 16.02
CA GLU A 161 -7.33 -0.04 14.93
C GLU A 161 -7.13 1.38 15.47
N GLN A 162 -6.07 2.05 15.04
CA GLN A 162 -5.64 3.35 15.51
C GLN A 162 -6.04 4.44 14.52
N VAL A 163 -7.31 4.45 14.13
CA VAL A 163 -7.87 5.41 13.17
C VAL A 163 -7.61 6.84 13.63
N ASP A 164 -6.97 7.64 12.77
CA ASP A 164 -6.68 9.06 13.02
C ASP A 164 -5.95 9.31 14.37
N HIS A 165 -5.06 8.40 14.78
CA HIS A 165 -4.43 8.44 16.10
C HIS A 165 -3.67 9.75 16.40
N ASP A 166 -3.14 10.41 15.37
CA ASP A 166 -2.45 11.69 15.50
C ASP A 166 -3.39 12.85 15.90
N SER A 167 -4.71 12.71 15.70
CA SER A 167 -5.71 13.76 15.99
C SER A 167 -5.84 14.11 17.48
N HIS A 168 -5.32 13.26 18.36
CA HIS A 168 -5.35 13.45 19.81
C HIS A 168 -4.24 14.37 20.32
N TYR A 169 -3.24 14.71 19.50
CA TYR A 169 -2.13 15.57 19.93
C TYR A 169 -2.50 17.06 19.89
N ARG A 170 -2.07 17.80 20.92
CA ARG A 170 -2.27 19.25 20.98
C ARG A 170 -1.47 19.94 19.87
N GLY A 171 -2.17 20.71 19.03
CA GLY A 171 -1.58 21.42 17.90
C GLY A 171 -1.68 20.67 16.58
N PHE A 172 -2.34 19.51 16.56
CA PHE A 172 -2.70 18.81 15.34
C PHE A 172 -3.50 19.72 14.40
N SER A 173 -3.08 19.76 13.14
CA SER A 173 -3.76 20.48 12.08
C SER A 173 -3.54 19.76 10.76
N LEU A 174 -4.56 19.73 9.92
CA LEU A 174 -4.51 19.11 8.61
C LEU A 174 -4.51 20.17 7.50
N PRO A 175 -3.90 19.87 6.33
CA PRO A 175 -4.13 20.67 5.14
C PRO A 175 -5.60 20.57 4.70
N PRO A 176 -6.09 21.49 3.86
CA PRO A 176 -7.40 21.36 3.24
C PRO A 176 -7.50 20.04 2.46
N ALA A 177 -8.61 19.33 2.63
CA ALA A 177 -8.94 18.18 1.80
C ALA A 177 -9.10 18.58 0.33
N TRP A 178 -8.92 17.62 -0.57
CA TRP A 178 -9.16 17.82 -1.99
C TRP A 178 -10.58 18.30 -2.27
N PRO A 179 -10.76 19.17 -3.29
CA PRO A 179 -12.09 19.44 -3.80
C PRO A 179 -12.70 18.16 -4.39
N SER A 180 -14.00 18.19 -4.72
CA SER A 180 -14.64 17.07 -5.40
C SER A 180 -13.93 16.74 -6.73
N VAL A 181 -13.47 15.48 -6.83
CA VAL A 181 -12.85 14.89 -8.03
C VAL A 181 -13.76 13.77 -8.53
N SER A 182 -13.91 13.65 -9.84
CA SER A 182 -14.66 12.54 -10.45
C SER A 182 -13.75 11.32 -10.64
N TYR A 183 -14.13 10.20 -10.02
CA TYR A 183 -13.43 8.91 -10.16
C TYR A 183 -14.23 7.90 -10.98
N ALA A 184 -14.97 8.37 -11.99
CA ALA A 184 -15.84 7.50 -12.80
C ALA A 184 -15.10 6.31 -13.44
N PHE A 185 -13.80 6.46 -13.73
CA PHE A 185 -12.94 5.41 -14.29
C PHE A 185 -12.69 4.24 -13.31
N ALA A 186 -12.77 4.48 -12.00
CA ALA A 186 -12.39 3.49 -10.99
C ALA A 186 -13.54 2.58 -10.52
N LYS A 187 -14.78 2.80 -11.00
CA LYS A 187 -15.97 2.07 -10.53
C LYS A 187 -15.93 0.55 -10.75
N SER A 188 -15.07 0.08 -11.65
CA SER A 188 -14.93 -1.34 -12.00
C SER A 188 -13.54 -1.90 -11.73
N GLU A 189 -12.65 -1.12 -11.10
CA GLU A 189 -11.31 -1.62 -10.81
C GLU A 189 -11.34 -2.65 -9.68
N PRO A 190 -10.57 -3.76 -9.81
CA PRO A 190 -10.36 -4.68 -8.70
C PRO A 190 -9.77 -3.95 -7.48
N VAL A 191 -10.20 -4.36 -6.27
CA VAL A 191 -9.72 -3.77 -5.02
C VAL A 191 -8.21 -3.92 -4.86
N GLN A 192 -7.65 -5.07 -5.25
CA GLN A 192 -6.20 -5.28 -5.23
C GLN A 192 -5.58 -4.81 -6.54
N PRO A 193 -4.57 -3.92 -6.48
CA PRO A 193 -3.76 -3.58 -7.64
C PRO A 193 -3.21 -4.81 -8.39
N LYS A 194 -3.06 -4.70 -9.70
CA LYS A 194 -2.53 -5.77 -10.54
C LYS A 194 -1.08 -6.07 -10.15
N CYS A 195 -0.75 -7.35 -9.99
CA CYS A 195 0.63 -7.81 -9.91
C CYS A 195 1.15 -8.14 -11.31
N GLY A 196 1.56 -7.12 -12.04
CA GLY A 196 2.00 -7.28 -13.42
C GLY A 196 2.12 -5.95 -14.13
N THR A 197 2.91 -5.92 -15.19
CA THR A 197 3.07 -4.72 -16.04
C THR A 197 1.78 -4.39 -16.79
N ALA A 198 1.69 -3.19 -17.37
CA ALA A 198 0.54 -2.72 -18.14
C ALA A 198 0.06 -3.73 -19.20
N GLU A 199 0.98 -4.25 -20.01
CA GLU A 199 0.68 -5.21 -21.09
C GLU A 199 0.74 -6.68 -20.65
N GLY A 200 1.19 -6.95 -19.43
CA GLY A 200 1.40 -8.31 -18.91
C GLY A 200 0.14 -9.00 -18.40
N GLU A 201 0.29 -10.27 -18.00
CA GLU A 201 -0.74 -10.97 -17.22
C GLU A 201 -0.80 -10.42 -15.78
N ASN A 202 -1.83 -10.80 -15.02
CA ASN A 202 -1.81 -10.64 -13.57
C ASN A 202 -1.16 -11.89 -12.97
N LEU A 203 0.02 -11.73 -12.40
CA LEU A 203 0.87 -12.81 -11.89
C LEU A 203 0.60 -13.15 -10.41
N ASP A 204 -0.37 -12.46 -9.80
CA ASP A 204 -0.79 -12.73 -8.42
C ASP A 204 -1.11 -14.23 -8.25
N PRO A 205 -0.39 -14.95 -7.37
CA PRO A 205 -0.61 -16.38 -7.17
C PRO A 205 -1.89 -16.68 -6.37
N GLY A 206 -2.56 -15.65 -5.83
CA GLY A 206 -3.71 -15.79 -4.96
C GLY A 206 -3.33 -16.38 -3.61
N GLN A 207 -4.19 -17.25 -3.06
CA GLN A 207 -3.96 -17.90 -1.79
C GLN A 207 -3.83 -19.41 -1.93
N SER A 208 -2.97 -20.00 -1.12
CA SER A 208 -2.89 -21.45 -0.92
C SER A 208 -4.23 -22.00 -0.41
N SER A 209 -4.54 -23.24 -0.79
CA SER A 209 -5.79 -23.89 -0.38
C SER A 209 -5.89 -23.97 1.15
N GLY A 210 -7.03 -23.57 1.70
CA GLY A 210 -7.29 -23.57 3.15
C GLY A 210 -6.75 -22.34 3.91
N SER A 211 -6.03 -21.43 3.23
CA SER A 211 -5.64 -20.14 3.80
C SER A 211 -6.84 -19.25 4.13
N TYR A 212 -6.71 -18.44 5.17
CA TYR A 212 -7.75 -17.47 5.54
C TYR A 212 -7.90 -16.37 4.47
N GLY A 213 -9.14 -16.09 4.05
CA GLY A 213 -9.48 -15.04 3.09
C GLY A 213 -10.20 -15.54 1.83
N ASN A 214 -9.89 -16.76 1.38
CA ASN A 214 -10.40 -17.35 0.12
C ASN A 214 -10.27 -16.45 -1.11
N TYR A 215 -9.23 -15.63 -1.17
CA TYR A 215 -9.02 -14.67 -2.25
C TYR A 215 -8.59 -15.35 -3.55
N LYS A 216 -9.13 -14.85 -4.66
CA LYS A 216 -8.78 -15.22 -6.02
C LYS A 216 -8.45 -13.95 -6.81
N PRO A 217 -7.31 -13.90 -7.49
CA PRO A 217 -6.93 -12.74 -8.29
C PRO A 217 -7.89 -12.49 -9.44
N ALA A 218 -8.11 -11.20 -9.74
CA ALA A 218 -8.81 -10.80 -10.95
C ALA A 218 -7.93 -11.05 -12.19
N PRO A 219 -8.50 -11.37 -13.35
CA PRO A 219 -7.71 -11.48 -14.59
C PRO A 219 -7.17 -10.12 -15.01
N ALA A 220 -6.10 -10.11 -15.82
CA ALA A 220 -5.50 -8.88 -16.35
C ALA A 220 -6.51 -7.97 -17.09
N SER A 221 -7.52 -8.56 -17.74
CA SER A 221 -8.57 -7.85 -18.46
C SER A 221 -9.52 -7.02 -17.58
N SER A 222 -9.47 -7.21 -16.26
CA SER A 222 -10.24 -6.39 -15.31
C SER A 222 -9.57 -5.05 -14.99
N TYR A 223 -8.32 -4.84 -15.39
CA TYR A 223 -7.56 -3.62 -15.11
C TYR A 223 -7.50 -2.74 -16.36
N GLN A 224 -7.76 -1.44 -16.19
CA GLN A 224 -7.74 -0.47 -17.29
C GLN A 224 -6.85 0.70 -16.93
N ALA A 225 -6.11 1.23 -17.91
CA ALA A 225 -5.32 2.43 -17.70
C ALA A 225 -6.26 3.61 -17.40
N PRO A 226 -5.98 4.39 -16.32
CA PRO A 226 -6.82 5.51 -15.99
C PRO A 226 -6.53 6.72 -16.90
N PRO A 227 -7.36 7.77 -16.88
CA PRO A 227 -7.07 9.01 -17.61
C PRO A 227 -5.73 9.63 -17.20
N ALA A 228 -4.99 10.21 -18.13
CA ALA A 228 -3.65 10.76 -17.87
C ALA A 228 -3.59 11.78 -16.71
N LYS A 229 -4.67 12.53 -16.49
CA LYS A 229 -4.83 13.53 -15.43
C LYS A 229 -6.20 13.38 -14.78
N LEU A 230 -6.28 13.74 -13.49
CA LEU A 230 -7.55 13.81 -12.78
C LEU A 230 -8.38 15.00 -13.27
N THR A 231 -9.70 14.80 -13.39
CA THR A 231 -10.64 15.87 -13.69
C THR A 231 -11.27 16.38 -12.39
N THR A 232 -10.95 17.61 -12.02
CA THR A 232 -11.69 18.32 -10.97
C THR A 232 -12.99 18.82 -11.58
N SER A 233 -14.11 18.61 -10.89
CA SER A 233 -15.34 19.29 -11.26
C SER A 233 -15.14 20.78 -10.97
N SER A 234 -14.84 21.56 -11.99
CA SER A 234 -14.79 23.01 -11.88
C SER A 234 -16.15 23.50 -11.40
N GLY A 235 -16.17 24.11 -10.22
CA GLY A 235 -17.30 24.91 -9.80
C GLY A 235 -17.58 25.93 -10.90
N SER A 236 -18.80 25.91 -11.40
CA SER A 236 -19.33 26.95 -12.28
C SER A 236 -19.34 28.26 -11.48
N TYR A 237 -18.24 29.01 -11.53
CA TYR A 237 -18.27 30.42 -11.22
C TYR A 237 -18.77 31.11 -12.49
N ASN A 238 -20.10 31.21 -12.59
CA ASN A 238 -20.70 32.18 -13.51
C ASN A 238 -20.34 33.58 -13.01
N SER A 239 -19.74 34.33 -13.92
CA SER A 239 -19.44 35.76 -13.87
C SER A 239 -20.61 36.62 -13.44
#